data_AF-A0A843IW13-F1
#
_entry.id   AF-A0A843IW13-F1
#
_cell.length_a   1.000
_cell.length_b   1.000
_cell.length_c   1.000
_cell.angle_alpha   90.00
_cell.angle_beta   90.00
_cell.angle_gamma   90.00
#
_symmetry.space_group_name_H-M   'P 1'
#
loop_
_entity.id
_entity.type
_entity.pdbx_description
1 polymer ?
#
loop_
_entity_poly.entity_id
_entity_poly.type
_entity_poly.pdbx_seq_one_letter_code
_entity_poly.pdbx_strand_id
1 'polypeptide(L)'
;MRGLVVTVILLVVGVSLIALALGGVSEDEGGEKETEPGGDVMILKADGRTLPVEWEDNASVKALSKLAEGTLEIHAERYGGFEQVGDIGSAIPSSDRTLTSSPGDVFLYSGDKIVVFFGSNTYSYTKLGSIVGLGQDELRGILDKDGVVFTLTAVPGE
;
A
#
# COMPACT_ATOMS: atom_id res chain seq x y z
N MET A 1 51.34 29.55 -13.03
CA MET A 1 50.34 28.90 -12.16
C MET A 1 50.12 27.50 -12.75
N ARG A 2 50.95 26.47 -12.51
CA ARG A 2 51.04 25.57 -11.32
C ARG A 2 49.67 25.26 -10.73
N GLY A 3 49.05 24.17 -11.21
CA GLY A 3 48.83 22.94 -10.42
C GLY A 3 47.32 22.82 -10.18
N LEU A 4 46.66 21.69 -9.96
CA LEU A 4 47.06 20.32 -9.70
C LEU A 4 45.74 19.53 -9.77
N VAL A 5 45.75 18.33 -10.36
CA VAL A 5 44.65 17.36 -10.30
C VAL A 5 44.41 17.00 -8.84
N VAL A 6 43.21 17.25 -8.32
CA VAL A 6 42.83 16.84 -6.95
C VAL A 6 42.19 15.47 -7.04
N THR A 7 43.04 14.44 -6.90
CA THR A 7 42.67 13.10 -6.45
C THR A 7 42.62 13.14 -4.91
N VAL A 8 41.48 12.82 -4.31
CA VAL A 8 41.36 12.53 -2.86
C VAL A 8 40.51 11.26 -2.76
N ILE A 9 41.17 10.10 -2.78
CA ILE A 9 41.62 9.30 -1.62
C ILE A 9 40.44 8.57 -0.97
N LEU A 10 40.34 7.29 -1.36
CA LEU A 10 39.66 6.23 -0.64
C LEU A 10 40.22 6.15 0.79
N LEU A 11 39.39 6.44 1.78
CA LEU A 11 39.77 6.34 3.19
C LEU A 11 39.18 5.03 3.73
N VAL A 12 39.98 3.97 3.62
CA VAL A 12 39.79 2.71 4.35
C VAL A 12 40.23 2.95 5.79
N VAL A 13 39.28 3.14 6.70
CA VAL A 13 39.49 3.03 8.16
C VAL A 13 38.17 2.48 8.74
N GLY A 14 38.11 1.36 9.44
CA GLY A 14 39.18 0.49 9.89
C GLY A 14 38.66 -0.91 10.21
N VAL A 15 39.56 -1.88 10.03
CA VAL A 15 39.44 -3.20 10.62
C VAL A 15 39.71 -3.03 12.12
N SER A 16 38.66 -3.09 12.94
CA SER A 16 38.83 -3.28 14.38
C SER A 16 38.97 -4.77 14.66
N LEU A 17 40.22 -5.20 14.87
CA LEU A 17 40.53 -6.43 15.59
C LEU A 17 40.10 -6.24 17.05
N ILE A 18 39.04 -6.93 17.46
CA ILE A 18 38.74 -7.16 18.88
C ILE A 18 38.67 -8.67 19.14
N ALA A 19 39.36 -9.02 20.23
CA ALA A 19 39.82 -10.31 20.71
C ALA A 19 38.82 -11.50 20.72
N LEU A 20 39.38 -12.70 20.50
CA LEU A 20 38.81 -13.97 20.94
C LEU A 20 38.56 -13.97 22.47
N ALA A 21 37.31 -14.12 22.87
CA ALA A 21 36.92 -14.75 24.13
C ALA A 21 35.52 -15.38 23.96
N LEU A 22 35.32 -16.52 24.62
CA LEU A 22 34.28 -17.52 24.40
C LEU A 22 32.87 -17.04 24.82
N GLY A 23 31.85 -17.34 24.01
CA GLY A 23 30.43 -17.29 24.40
C GLY A 23 29.57 -16.49 23.43
N GLY A 24 28.79 -17.19 22.61
CA GLY A 24 27.93 -16.60 21.58
C GLY A 24 26.84 -15.71 22.16
N VAL A 25 26.81 -14.46 21.72
CA VAL A 25 25.64 -13.59 21.77
C VAL A 25 25.12 -13.51 20.33
N SER A 26 23.88 -13.94 20.12
CA SER A 26 23.23 -13.83 18.82
C SER A 26 22.76 -12.38 18.66
N GLU A 27 23.44 -11.64 17.80
CA GLU A 27 22.97 -10.34 17.32
C GLU A 27 21.88 -10.60 16.27
N ASP A 28 20.67 -10.11 16.57
CA ASP A 28 19.49 -10.11 15.73
C ASP A 28 19.73 -9.15 14.55
N GLU A 29 20.13 -9.70 13.40
CA GLU A 29 20.26 -8.94 12.16
C GLU A 29 18.86 -8.54 11.67
N GLY A 30 18.55 -7.25 11.82
CA GLY A 30 17.46 -6.61 11.12
C GLY A 30 17.65 -6.73 9.62
N GLY A 31 16.91 -7.65 9.01
CA GLY A 31 16.80 -7.76 7.57
C GLY A 31 16.12 -6.52 7.01
N GLU A 32 16.89 -5.62 6.41
CA GLU A 32 16.38 -4.63 5.48
C GLU A 32 15.74 -5.40 4.32
N LYS A 33 14.41 -5.35 4.22
CA LYS A 33 13.70 -5.79 3.03
C LYS A 33 14.12 -4.86 1.90
N GLU A 34 15.01 -5.35 1.04
CA GLU A 34 15.26 -4.77 -0.27
C GLU A 34 13.90 -4.61 -0.96
N THR A 35 13.47 -3.35 -1.11
CA THR A 35 12.31 -3.02 -1.92
C THR A 35 12.79 -3.14 -3.36
N GLU A 36 12.38 -4.23 -4.03
CA GLU A 36 12.61 -4.43 -5.47
C GLU A 36 12.27 -3.12 -6.21
N PRO A 37 13.25 -2.47 -6.88
CA PRO A 37 12.96 -1.29 -7.68
C PRO A 37 12.35 -1.76 -9.01
N GLY A 38 11.11 -1.36 -9.29
CA GLY A 38 10.49 -1.54 -10.62
C GLY A 38 9.10 -2.18 -10.66
N GLY A 39 8.39 -2.32 -9.53
CA GLY A 39 6.98 -2.72 -9.53
C GLY A 39 6.03 -1.55 -9.85
N ASP A 40 4.97 -1.79 -10.63
CA ASP A 40 3.93 -0.80 -10.89
C ASP A 40 3.34 -0.26 -9.57
N VAL A 41 3.25 1.06 -9.45
CA VAL A 41 2.67 1.73 -8.28
C VAL A 41 1.21 2.04 -8.56
N MET A 42 0.29 1.50 -7.76
CA MET A 42 -1.14 1.80 -7.86
C MET A 42 -1.51 2.99 -6.95
N ILE A 43 -2.10 4.02 -7.54
CA ILE A 43 -2.56 5.23 -6.85
C ILE A 43 -4.07 5.15 -6.65
N LEU A 44 -4.55 5.44 -5.43
CA LEU A 44 -5.96 5.62 -5.13
C LEU A 44 -6.28 7.11 -4.92
N LYS A 45 -7.36 7.59 -5.53
CA LYS A 45 -7.97 8.89 -5.24
C LYS A 45 -9.42 8.71 -4.80
N ALA A 46 -9.86 9.57 -3.89
CA ALA A 46 -11.27 9.73 -3.51
C ALA A 46 -11.70 11.16 -3.83
N ASP A 47 -12.67 11.34 -4.72
CA ASP A 47 -13.11 12.65 -5.22
C ASP A 47 -11.93 13.53 -5.70
N GLY A 48 -10.96 12.92 -6.36
CA GLY A 48 -9.74 13.58 -6.85
C GLY A 48 -8.64 13.80 -5.80
N ARG A 49 -8.90 13.56 -4.50
CA ARG A 49 -7.88 13.60 -3.44
C ARG A 49 -7.09 12.30 -3.39
N THR A 50 -5.78 12.37 -3.60
CA THR A 50 -4.88 11.21 -3.45
C THR A 50 -4.86 10.71 -2.01
N LEU A 51 -5.04 9.40 -1.85
CA LEU A 51 -4.94 8.68 -0.59
C LEU A 51 -3.71 7.77 -0.67
N PRO A 52 -2.72 7.90 0.24
CA PRO A 52 -1.58 6.98 0.26
C PRO A 52 -2.04 5.61 0.75
N VAL A 53 -1.79 4.57 -0.02
CA VAL A 53 -2.21 3.20 0.29
C VAL A 53 -0.98 2.31 0.31
N GLU A 54 -0.85 1.51 1.37
CA GLU A 54 0.02 0.34 1.39
C GLU A 54 -0.77 -0.84 0.82
N TRP A 55 -0.43 -1.25 -0.41
CA TRP A 55 -1.08 -2.36 -1.08
C TRP A 55 -0.44 -3.70 -0.69
N GLU A 56 -1.27 -4.74 -0.61
CA GLU A 56 -0.82 -6.12 -0.41
C GLU A 56 -0.15 -6.68 -1.67
N ASP A 57 0.84 -7.56 -1.51
CA ASP A 57 1.36 -8.36 -2.63
C ASP A 57 0.53 -9.64 -2.81
N ASN A 58 -0.57 -9.53 -3.56
CA ASN A 58 -1.42 -10.67 -3.87
C ASN A 58 -2.03 -10.61 -5.29
N ALA A 59 -2.66 -11.71 -5.70
CA ALA A 59 -3.22 -11.86 -7.05
C ALA A 59 -4.37 -10.86 -7.33
N SER A 60 -5.13 -10.48 -6.32
CA SER A 60 -6.24 -9.52 -6.42
C SER A 60 -5.72 -8.12 -6.71
N VAL A 61 -4.68 -7.68 -5.98
CA VAL A 61 -4.03 -6.37 -6.21
C VAL A 61 -3.38 -6.32 -7.59
N LYS A 62 -2.72 -7.40 -8.04
CA LYS A 62 -2.14 -7.48 -9.39
C LYS A 62 -3.21 -7.37 -10.47
N ALA A 63 -4.35 -8.05 -10.31
CA ALA A 63 -5.46 -7.96 -11.23
C ALA A 63 -6.11 -6.57 -11.24
N LEU A 64 -6.29 -5.96 -10.06
CA LEU A 64 -6.82 -4.61 -9.93
C LEU A 64 -5.89 -3.57 -10.58
N SER A 65 -4.57 -3.69 -10.37
CA SER A 65 -3.57 -2.83 -10.99
C SER A 65 -3.65 -2.90 -12.52
N LYS A 66 -3.82 -4.10 -13.08
CA LYS A 66 -4.00 -4.30 -14.53
C LYS A 66 -5.24 -3.59 -15.07
N LEU A 67 -6.36 -3.62 -14.34
CA LEU A 67 -7.56 -2.85 -14.72
C LEU A 67 -7.31 -1.32 -14.63
N ALA A 68 -6.36 -0.91 -13.82
CA ALA A 68 -5.99 0.48 -13.58
C ALA A 68 -4.81 1.00 -14.44
N GLU A 69 -4.23 0.22 -15.37
CA GLU A 69 -3.14 0.63 -16.28
C GLU A 69 -3.43 1.92 -17.08
N GLY A 70 -4.72 2.26 -17.25
CA GLY A 70 -5.15 3.58 -17.69
C GLY A 70 -5.74 4.38 -16.53
N THR A 71 -7.05 4.29 -16.37
CA THR A 71 -7.78 4.88 -15.26
C THR A 71 -9.02 4.04 -15.03
N LEU A 72 -9.16 3.52 -13.81
CA LEU A 72 -10.36 2.83 -13.36
C LEU A 72 -11.15 3.76 -12.46
N GLU A 73 -12.29 4.23 -12.94
CA GLU A 73 -13.23 5.04 -12.16
C GLU A 73 -14.33 4.15 -11.58
N ILE A 74 -14.56 4.26 -10.27
CA ILE A 74 -15.53 3.47 -9.52
C ILE A 74 -16.42 4.44 -8.75
N HIS A 75 -17.71 4.45 -9.08
CA HIS A 75 -18.71 5.15 -8.28
C HIS A 75 -19.07 4.28 -7.08
N ALA A 76 -18.72 4.74 -5.89
CA ALA A 76 -19.05 4.07 -4.66
C ALA A 76 -20.17 4.79 -3.92
N GLU A 77 -21.02 4.01 -3.27
CA GLU A 77 -22.09 4.49 -2.41
C GLU A 77 -21.86 4.06 -0.97
N ARG A 78 -22.32 4.89 -0.04
CA ARG A 78 -22.25 4.57 1.38
C ARG A 78 -23.15 3.40 1.71
N TYR A 79 -22.59 2.42 2.42
CA TYR A 79 -23.32 1.28 2.93
C TYR A 79 -23.05 1.09 4.42
N GLY A 80 -24.09 0.69 5.17
CA GLY A 80 -24.01 0.40 6.61
C GLY A 80 -23.61 1.57 7.53
N GLY A 81 -23.28 2.76 6.99
CA GLY A 81 -22.78 3.90 7.76
C GLY A 81 -21.30 3.79 8.15
N PHE A 82 -20.54 2.87 7.55
CA PHE A 82 -19.13 2.61 7.90
C PHE A 82 -18.22 2.30 6.71
N GLU A 83 -18.76 2.19 5.49
CA GLU A 83 -18.00 1.84 4.29
C GLU A 83 -18.55 2.53 3.03
N GLN A 84 -17.67 2.70 2.05
CA GLN A 84 -18.01 3.01 0.66
C GLN A 84 -17.83 1.73 -0.16
N VAL A 85 -18.84 1.38 -0.95
CA VAL A 85 -18.83 0.17 -1.79
C VAL A 85 -19.07 0.55 -3.24
N GLY A 86 -18.18 0.11 -4.13
CA GLY A 86 -18.30 0.39 -5.57
C GLY A 86 -17.95 -0.83 -6.42
N ASP A 87 -18.61 -0.94 -7.56
CA ASP A 87 -18.39 -2.04 -8.51
C ASP A 87 -17.15 -1.77 -9.36
N ILE A 88 -16.28 -2.79 -9.50
CA ILE A 88 -15.05 -2.74 -10.30
C ILE A 88 -15.38 -2.90 -11.81
N GLY A 89 -16.58 -3.38 -12.14
CA GLY A 89 -17.05 -3.63 -13.51
C GLY A 89 -16.61 -4.99 -14.08
N SER A 90 -15.82 -5.77 -13.34
CA SER A 90 -15.43 -7.12 -13.70
C SER A 90 -15.01 -7.92 -12.47
N ALA A 91 -15.11 -9.25 -12.56
CA ALA A 91 -14.61 -10.14 -11.52
C ALA A 91 -13.08 -10.25 -11.59
N ILE A 92 -12.43 -10.15 -10.43
CA ILE A 92 -11.00 -10.38 -10.23
C ILE A 92 -10.80 -11.55 -9.26
N PRO A 93 -9.62 -12.19 -9.22
CA PRO A 93 -9.34 -13.25 -8.26
C PRO A 93 -9.60 -12.77 -6.81
N SER A 94 -10.21 -13.62 -5.99
CA SER A 94 -10.36 -13.39 -4.55
C SER A 94 -9.78 -14.57 -3.75
N SER A 95 -9.31 -14.27 -2.55
CA SER A 95 -8.84 -15.22 -1.53
C SER A 95 -9.48 -14.83 -0.21
N ASP A 96 -10.79 -15.02 -0.13
CA ASP A 96 -11.60 -14.46 0.94
C ASP A 96 -11.35 -15.17 2.27
N ARG A 97 -11.27 -14.38 3.34
CA ARG A 97 -11.13 -14.83 4.72
C ARG A 97 -11.96 -13.93 5.63
N THR A 98 -12.35 -14.46 6.80
CA THR A 98 -13.02 -13.66 7.82
C THR A 98 -12.06 -12.60 8.34
N LEU A 99 -12.37 -11.33 8.07
CA LEU A 99 -11.57 -10.16 8.47
C LEU A 99 -12.45 -9.16 9.19
N THR A 100 -11.85 -8.47 10.15
CA THR A 100 -12.45 -7.28 10.79
C THR A 100 -11.75 -6.06 10.25
N SER A 101 -12.50 -5.14 9.63
CA SER A 101 -11.97 -3.91 9.09
C SER A 101 -11.69 -2.87 10.16
N SER A 102 -10.74 -1.99 9.86
CA SER A 102 -10.47 -0.72 10.55
C SER A 102 -10.62 0.45 9.59
N PRO A 103 -10.82 1.69 10.07
CA PRO A 103 -10.80 2.86 9.21
C PRO A 103 -9.53 2.93 8.36
N GLY A 104 -9.70 3.08 7.05
CA GLY A 104 -8.62 3.10 6.07
C GLY A 104 -8.40 1.75 5.36
N ASP A 105 -8.96 0.64 5.84
CA ASP A 105 -8.85 -0.63 5.13
C ASP A 105 -9.53 -0.59 3.76
N VAL A 106 -8.87 -1.17 2.77
CA VAL A 106 -9.35 -1.33 1.39
C VAL A 106 -9.46 -2.83 1.10
N PHE A 107 -10.68 -3.33 0.93
CA PHE A 107 -10.96 -4.75 0.70
C PHE A 107 -11.65 -4.98 -0.64
N LEU A 108 -11.52 -6.21 -1.14
CA LEU A 108 -12.34 -6.76 -2.21
C LEU A 108 -13.48 -7.57 -1.59
N TYR A 109 -14.68 -7.33 -2.09
CA TYR A 109 -15.90 -8.04 -1.70
C TYR A 109 -16.55 -8.68 -2.92
N SER A 110 -17.04 -9.91 -2.75
CA SER A 110 -17.71 -10.70 -3.80
C SER A 110 -16.90 -10.92 -5.09
N GLY A 111 -15.60 -10.63 -5.08
CA GLY A 111 -14.72 -10.73 -6.25
C GLY A 111 -14.86 -9.60 -7.26
N ASP A 112 -15.79 -8.67 -7.10
CA ASP A 112 -16.09 -7.62 -8.09
C ASP A 112 -16.35 -6.23 -7.48
N LYS A 113 -16.25 -6.07 -6.16
CA LYS A 113 -16.47 -4.77 -5.49
C LYS A 113 -15.26 -4.35 -4.68
N ILE A 114 -14.91 -3.08 -4.78
CA ILE A 114 -13.98 -2.45 -3.84
C ILE A 114 -14.78 -1.90 -2.66
N VAL A 115 -14.25 -2.09 -1.46
CA VAL A 115 -14.81 -1.56 -0.21
C VAL A 115 -13.74 -0.75 0.49
N VAL A 116 -14.03 0.51 0.82
CA VAL A 116 -13.14 1.38 1.60
C VAL A 116 -13.82 1.73 2.92
N PHE A 117 -13.20 1.34 4.03
CA PHE A 117 -13.79 1.46 5.35
C PHE A 117 -13.42 2.79 6.03
N PHE A 118 -14.39 3.38 6.72
CA PHE A 118 -14.20 4.47 7.70
C PHE A 118 -14.83 4.15 9.07
N GLY A 119 -15.32 2.91 9.22
CA GLY A 119 -15.71 2.29 10.49
C GLY A 119 -15.21 0.83 10.51
N SER A 120 -15.94 -0.05 11.19
CA SER A 120 -15.55 -1.46 11.36
C SER A 120 -16.70 -2.40 11.06
N ASN A 121 -16.38 -3.52 10.42
CA ASN A 121 -17.28 -4.63 10.15
C ASN A 121 -16.48 -5.94 10.10
N THR A 122 -17.13 -7.07 10.39
CA THR A 122 -16.53 -8.40 10.25
C THR A 122 -17.30 -9.20 9.22
N TYR A 123 -16.62 -9.59 8.14
CA TYR A 123 -17.20 -10.44 7.09
C TYR A 123 -16.11 -11.19 6.33
N SER A 124 -16.50 -11.91 5.29
CA SER A 124 -15.58 -12.58 4.36
C SER A 124 -15.10 -11.61 3.29
N TYR A 125 -13.79 -11.32 3.29
CA TYR A 125 -13.15 -10.37 2.37
C TYR A 125 -11.78 -10.85 1.92
N THR A 126 -11.32 -10.29 0.79
CA THR A 126 -9.90 -10.32 0.42
C THR A 126 -9.28 -8.95 0.71
N LYS A 127 -8.18 -8.90 1.48
CA LYS A 127 -7.50 -7.62 1.76
C LYS A 127 -6.75 -7.14 0.52
N LEU A 128 -6.95 -5.88 0.14
CA LEU A 128 -6.20 -5.25 -0.96
C LEU A 128 -5.13 -4.31 -0.43
N GLY A 129 -5.41 -3.58 0.66
CA GLY A 129 -4.44 -2.68 1.28
C GLY A 129 -5.03 -1.88 2.43
N SER A 130 -4.28 -0.88 2.87
CA SER A 130 -4.71 0.06 3.91
C SER A 130 -4.23 1.48 3.58
N ILE A 131 -5.11 2.46 3.74
CA ILE A 131 -4.77 3.88 3.66
C ILE A 131 -3.95 4.24 4.90
N VAL A 132 -2.80 4.88 4.70
CA VAL A 132 -1.85 5.23 5.77
C VAL A 132 -1.72 6.75 5.94
N GLY A 133 -1.13 7.19 7.05
CA GLY A 133 -0.81 8.61 7.27
C GLY A 133 -2.02 9.55 7.45
N LEU A 134 -3.25 9.03 7.46
CA LEU A 134 -4.48 9.79 7.74
C LEU A 134 -5.14 9.29 9.02
N GLY A 135 -5.60 10.21 9.86
CA GLY A 135 -6.34 9.88 11.09
C GLY A 135 -7.79 9.48 10.81
N GLN A 136 -8.44 8.83 11.78
CA GLN A 136 -9.83 8.37 11.64
C GLN A 136 -10.80 9.52 11.28
N ASP A 137 -10.73 10.67 11.96
CA ASP A 137 -11.64 11.79 11.69
C ASP A 137 -11.46 12.36 10.28
N GLU A 138 -10.22 12.37 9.79
CA GLU A 138 -9.90 12.80 8.44
C GLU A 138 -10.43 11.83 7.39
N LEU A 139 -10.25 10.52 7.62
CA LEU A 139 -10.83 9.47 6.77
C LEU A 139 -12.36 9.58 6.72
N ARG A 140 -13.03 9.80 7.87
CA ARG A 140 -14.48 10.04 7.90
C ARG A 140 -14.88 11.29 7.14
N GLY A 141 -14.14 12.40 7.26
CA GLY A 141 -14.41 13.61 6.49
C GLY A 141 -14.29 13.42 4.97
N ILE A 142 -13.48 12.46 4.53
CA ILE A 142 -13.32 12.10 3.12
C ILE A 142 -14.41 11.13 2.66
N LEU A 143 -14.74 10.12 3.50
CA LEU A 143 -15.49 8.93 3.10
C LEU A 143 -16.94 8.86 3.63
N ASP A 144 -17.28 9.53 4.73
CA ASP A 144 -18.64 9.49 5.31
C ASP A 144 -19.58 10.49 4.59
N LYS A 145 -19.83 10.20 3.31
CA LYS A 145 -20.68 10.95 2.38
C LYS A 145 -21.64 9.98 1.69
N ASP A 146 -22.68 10.47 1.01
CA ASP A 146 -23.62 9.57 0.31
C ASP A 146 -22.97 8.75 -0.81
N GLY A 147 -21.96 9.31 -1.49
CA GLY A 147 -21.13 8.59 -2.44
C GLY A 147 -19.76 9.25 -2.61
N VAL A 148 -18.82 8.47 -3.12
CA VAL A 148 -17.44 8.88 -3.40
C VAL A 148 -17.05 8.30 -4.76
N VAL A 149 -16.36 9.09 -5.58
CA VAL A 149 -15.76 8.57 -6.80
C VAL A 149 -14.33 8.14 -6.49
N PHE A 150 -14.08 6.83 -6.55
CA PHE A 150 -12.72 6.30 -6.48
C PHE A 150 -12.10 6.27 -7.87
N THR A 151 -10.86 6.73 -7.97
CA THR A 151 -10.07 6.63 -9.19
C THR A 151 -8.79 5.87 -8.88
N LEU A 152 -8.57 4.76 -9.57
CA LEU A 152 -7.33 3.99 -9.51
C LEU A 152 -6.52 4.19 -10.79
N THR A 153 -5.21 4.36 -10.63
CA THR A 153 -4.26 4.48 -11.74
C THR A 153 -3.01 3.69 -11.38
N ALA A 154 -2.63 2.73 -12.21
CA ALA A 154 -1.33 2.06 -12.12
C ALA A 154 -0.31 2.89 -12.91
N VAL A 155 0.81 3.20 -12.26
CA VAL A 155 1.93 3.93 -12.86
C VAL A 155 3.09 2.95 -12.98
N PRO A 156 3.70 2.78 -14.17
CA PRO A 156 4.86 1.92 -14.33
C PRO A 156 5.98 2.33 -13.38
N GLY A 157 6.60 1.36 -12.70
CA GLY A 157 7.85 1.59 -11.99
C GLY A 157 8.97 1.89 -13.01
N GLU A 158 9.79 2.92 -12.75
CA GLU A 158 10.98 3.23 -13.58
C GLU A 158 12.10 2.18 -13.42
#